data_AF-A0A927A722-F1
#
_entry.id   AF-A0A927A722-F1
#
_cell.length_a   1.000
_cell.length_b   1.000
_cell.length_c   1.000
_cell.angle_alpha   90.00
_cell.angle_beta   90.00
_cell.angle_gamma   90.00
#
_symmetry.space_group_name_H-M   'P 1'
#
loop_
_entity.id
_entity.type
_entity.pdbx_description
1 polymer ?
#
loop_
_entity_poly.entity_id
_entity_poly.type
_entity_poly.pdbx_seq_one_letter_code
_entity_poly.pdbx_strand_id
1 'polypeptide(L)'
;MSINIEAAKQAIGIPDFQRTDLLEIALTHPSQIYGTNKNQQQKDQQNLNYRRLAILGDAILGAVVVDYLYDSFDGFNQGNITDIKSQIVRRDKCYEFARKLNLKHICSLGLGEQPRNESEQTQLFGEMFEALIGAIYLEHERDFTFVRKWLVEGFIRQAVSEIVTGNLDKYQQSSESYLQDISSLNADEAAEFLRRKKQEADALVAQDKKLQHLLTWIHNKSSSSSVNPVYKPIKVRAFYLSLIRILGLGFVSNFDSQKTVNKVSQFFLGFNRATDIGLDLAFKYNNNLDSANVLASIFAIDFEPELQQALRELQAEVPNPKKEKEIFDEWRQAQGQYWLNKIKELIGHDLQFSDQQKELLKEYYKANQGILDCLNDDKISPELRQEIEDSLFLPTSEN
;
A
#
# COMPACT_ATOMS: atom_id res chain seq x y z
N MET A 1 2.56 41.06 17.04
CA MET A 1 1.55 40.22 17.73
C MET A 1 2.30 39.11 18.43
N SER A 2 2.04 38.89 19.73
CA SER A 2 2.51 37.71 20.46
C SER A 2 1.68 36.49 20.03
N ILE A 3 2.32 35.32 19.94
CA ILE A 3 1.65 34.05 19.64
C ILE A 3 0.65 33.71 20.76
N ASN A 4 -0.50 33.15 20.41
CA ASN A 4 -1.42 32.58 21.39
C ASN A 4 -0.94 31.17 21.76
N ILE A 5 -0.17 31.07 22.85
CA ILE A 5 0.45 29.82 23.30
C ILE A 5 -0.59 28.78 23.72
N GLU A 6 -1.69 29.19 24.34
CA GLU A 6 -2.75 28.26 24.75
C GLU A 6 -3.47 27.66 23.54
N ALA A 7 -3.74 28.47 22.50
CA ALA A 7 -4.26 27.95 21.24
C ALA A 7 -3.26 27.00 20.57
N ALA A 8 -1.96 27.27 20.64
CA ALA A 8 -0.93 26.39 20.09
C ALA A 8 -0.89 25.05 20.82
N LYS A 9 -0.90 25.03 22.16
CA LYS A 9 -0.96 23.81 22.99
C LYS A 9 -2.17 22.95 22.66
N GLN A 10 -3.34 23.58 22.50
CA GLN A 10 -4.57 22.89 22.11
C GLN A 10 -4.47 22.30 20.70
N ALA A 11 -3.98 23.08 19.73
CA ALA A 11 -3.85 22.64 18.35
C ALA A 11 -2.92 21.42 18.22
N ILE A 12 -1.80 21.39 18.96
CA ILE A 12 -0.89 20.24 18.96
C ILE A 12 -1.33 19.10 19.87
N GLY A 13 -2.39 19.28 20.67
CA GLY A 13 -2.90 18.26 21.60
C GLY A 13 -1.97 17.98 22.79
N ILE A 14 -1.18 18.97 23.23
CA ILE A 14 -0.24 18.85 24.36
C ILE A 14 -0.53 20.01 25.35
N PRO A 15 -1.51 19.86 26.24
CA PRO A 15 -1.93 20.94 27.16
C PRO A 15 -0.83 21.31 28.18
N ASP A 16 -0.05 20.33 28.64
CA ASP A 16 0.99 20.50 29.66
C ASP A 16 2.37 20.90 29.10
N PHE A 17 2.43 21.56 27.94
CA PHE A 17 3.69 22.04 27.36
C PHE A 17 4.31 23.16 28.22
N GLN A 18 5.43 22.87 28.88
CA GLN A 18 6.08 23.75 29.87
C GLN A 18 7.03 24.76 29.23
N ARG A 19 7.85 24.37 28.25
CA ARG A 19 8.81 25.28 27.59
C ARG A 19 8.18 26.12 26.50
N THR A 20 7.36 27.09 26.91
CA THR A 20 6.65 27.96 25.97
C THR A 20 7.58 28.72 25.03
N ASP A 21 8.83 28.96 25.42
CA ASP A 21 9.88 29.55 24.57
C ASP A 21 10.16 28.72 23.30
N LEU A 22 10.09 27.40 23.38
CA LEU A 22 10.26 26.53 22.21
C LEU A 22 9.10 26.70 21.21
N LEU A 23 7.86 26.83 21.70
CA LEU A 23 6.70 27.11 20.85
C LEU A 23 6.77 28.51 20.25
N GLU A 24 7.21 29.50 21.02
CA GLU A 24 7.42 30.86 20.53
C GLU A 24 8.44 30.91 19.40
N ILE A 25 9.55 30.18 19.54
CA ILE A 25 10.56 30.08 18.49
C ILE A 25 9.97 29.35 17.28
N ALA A 26 9.40 28.15 17.46
CA ALA A 26 8.91 27.33 16.36
C ALA A 26 7.78 27.99 15.55
N LEU A 27 6.92 28.79 16.19
CA LEU A 27 5.76 29.42 15.54
C LEU A 27 6.00 30.88 15.13
N THR A 28 7.21 31.42 15.34
CA THR A 28 7.62 32.74 14.86
C THR A 28 8.58 32.58 13.68
N HIS A 29 8.07 32.78 12.46
CA HIS A 29 8.94 32.72 11.28
C HIS A 29 10.00 33.84 11.32
N PRO A 30 11.25 33.60 10.86
CA PRO A 30 12.31 34.61 10.86
C PRO A 30 11.95 35.96 10.24
N SER A 31 11.03 35.99 9.28
CA SER A 31 10.54 37.24 8.69
C SER A 31 9.85 38.19 9.66
N GLN A 32 9.19 37.67 10.70
CA GLN A 32 8.65 38.49 11.77
C GLN A 32 9.77 39.09 12.63
N ILE A 33 10.85 38.35 12.83
CA ILE A 33 11.97 38.72 13.70
C ILE A 33 12.66 39.98 13.16
N TYR A 34 12.85 40.07 11.84
CA TYR A 34 13.48 41.21 11.19
C TYR A 34 12.66 42.51 11.29
N GLY A 35 11.33 42.41 11.42
CA GLY A 35 10.41 43.54 11.64
C GLY A 35 10.31 44.05 13.08
N THR A 36 11.03 43.45 14.04
CA THR A 36 11.00 43.86 15.47
C THR A 36 12.05 44.92 15.81
N ASN A 37 11.86 45.65 16.91
CA ASN A 37 12.82 46.61 17.49
C ASN A 37 14.03 45.94 18.18
N LYS A 38 14.21 44.61 18.03
CA LYS A 38 15.35 43.88 18.61
C LYS A 38 16.65 44.29 17.93
N ASN A 39 17.77 44.19 18.66
CA ASN A 39 19.07 44.44 18.06
C ASN A 39 19.45 43.30 17.08
N GLN A 40 20.42 43.56 16.19
CA GLN A 40 20.80 42.60 15.15
C GLN A 40 21.23 41.24 15.72
N GLN A 41 22.00 41.23 16.80
CA GLN A 41 22.47 40.00 17.46
C GLN A 41 21.29 39.15 17.98
N GLN A 42 20.29 39.76 18.58
CA GLN A 42 19.09 39.07 19.04
C GLN A 42 18.28 38.50 17.86
N LYS A 43 18.17 39.23 16.76
CA LYS A 43 17.49 38.77 15.55
C LYS A 43 18.18 37.53 14.96
N ASP A 44 19.50 37.60 14.82
CA ASP A 44 20.31 36.50 14.28
C ASP A 44 20.26 35.27 15.19
N GLN A 45 20.29 35.44 16.51
CA GLN A 45 20.18 34.33 17.46
C GLN A 45 18.81 33.62 17.37
N GLN A 46 17.71 34.38 17.23
CA GLN A 46 16.40 33.76 17.12
C GLN A 46 16.21 33.04 15.77
N ASN A 47 16.70 33.62 14.67
CA ASN A 47 16.71 32.94 13.38
C ASN A 47 17.54 31.65 13.46
N LEU A 48 18.73 31.70 14.07
CA LEU A 48 19.56 30.52 14.30
C LEU A 48 18.81 29.45 15.11
N ASN A 49 18.12 29.82 16.19
CA ASN A 49 17.36 28.88 17.00
C ASN A 49 16.20 28.24 16.21
N TYR A 50 15.45 29.03 15.43
CA TYR A 50 14.38 28.52 14.56
C TYR A 50 14.92 27.49 13.56
N ARG A 51 16.00 27.84 12.83
CA ARG A 51 16.61 26.93 11.84
C ARG A 51 17.14 25.66 12.48
N ARG A 52 17.71 25.74 13.70
CA ARG A 52 18.15 24.57 14.46
C ARG A 52 16.99 23.66 14.85
N LEU A 53 15.85 24.22 15.26
CA LEU A 53 14.63 23.43 15.51
C LEU A 53 14.12 22.76 14.24
N ALA A 54 14.07 23.49 13.12
CA ALA A 54 13.61 22.94 11.84
C ALA A 54 14.48 21.76 11.39
N ILE A 55 15.81 21.91 11.39
CA ILE A 55 16.73 20.82 11.02
C ILE A 55 16.60 19.62 11.97
N LEU A 56 16.45 19.87 13.27
CA LEU A 56 16.24 18.81 14.24
C LEU A 56 14.92 18.07 13.97
N GLY A 57 13.84 18.80 13.72
CA GLY A 57 12.53 18.22 13.47
C GLY A 57 12.44 17.46 12.15
N ASP A 58 13.09 17.92 11.08
CA ASP A 58 13.21 17.18 9.81
C ASP A 58 13.91 15.83 10.02
N ALA A 59 15.04 15.83 10.76
CA ALA A 59 15.74 14.59 11.08
C ALA A 59 14.87 13.62 11.91
N ILE A 60 14.12 14.13 12.88
CA ILE A 60 13.20 13.33 13.70
C ILE A 60 12.02 12.82 12.87
N LEU A 61 11.43 13.64 12.01
CA LEU A 61 10.37 13.23 11.09
C LEU A 61 10.84 12.08 10.21
N GLY A 62 12.01 12.23 9.58
CA GLY A 62 12.60 11.20 8.74
C GLY A 62 12.88 9.90 9.51
N ALA A 63 13.37 10.00 10.74
CA ALA A 63 13.61 8.85 11.61
C ALA A 63 12.30 8.15 12.01
N VAL A 64 11.28 8.91 12.41
CA VAL A 64 9.95 8.36 12.76
C VAL A 64 9.29 7.70 11.56
N VAL A 65 9.38 8.27 10.35
CA VAL A 65 8.82 7.64 9.15
C VAL A 65 9.52 6.31 8.88
N VAL A 66 10.85 6.26 8.93
CA VAL A 66 11.60 5.02 8.71
C VAL A 66 11.29 3.99 9.80
N ASP A 67 11.27 4.40 11.07
CA ASP A 67 10.96 3.53 12.20
C ASP A 67 9.52 2.98 12.12
N TYR A 68 8.55 3.82 11.76
CA TYR A 68 7.17 3.39 11.52
C TYR A 68 7.09 2.42 10.35
N LEU A 69 7.77 2.69 9.23
CA LEU A 69 7.78 1.80 8.08
C LEU A 69 8.46 0.47 8.37
N TYR A 70 9.57 0.50 9.13
CA TYR A 70 10.29 -0.69 9.57
C TYR A 70 9.44 -1.58 10.48
N ASP A 71 8.70 -0.97 11.41
CA ASP A 71 7.80 -1.65 12.36
C ASP A 71 6.47 -2.09 11.72
N SER A 72 6.03 -1.41 10.67
CA SER A 72 4.72 -1.62 10.05
C SER A 72 4.72 -2.39 8.74
N PHE A 73 5.86 -2.48 8.04
CA PHE A 73 5.96 -3.01 6.69
C PHE A 73 7.24 -3.84 6.47
N ASP A 74 7.42 -4.97 7.15
CA ASP A 74 8.67 -5.76 7.01
C ASP A 74 8.85 -6.45 5.64
N GLY A 75 7.90 -6.30 4.71
CA GLY A 75 8.07 -6.69 3.31
C GLY A 75 8.67 -5.58 2.42
N PHE A 76 8.84 -4.37 2.96
CA PHE A 76 9.44 -3.26 2.23
C PHE A 76 10.94 -3.40 2.17
N ASN A 77 11.47 -3.43 0.95
CA ASN A 77 12.91 -3.33 0.73
C ASN A 77 13.38 -1.87 0.92
N GLN A 78 14.70 -1.68 0.87
CA GLN A 78 15.32 -0.34 0.99
C GLN A 78 14.71 0.68 0.02
N GLY A 79 14.43 0.28 -1.23
CA GLY A 79 13.83 1.14 -2.25
C GLY A 79 12.44 1.63 -1.85
N ASN A 80 11.58 0.72 -1.36
CA ASN A 80 10.25 1.08 -0.87
C ASN A 80 10.29 2.06 0.30
N ILE A 81 11.15 1.78 1.29
CA ILE A 81 11.31 2.64 2.47
C ILE A 81 11.81 4.02 2.04
N THR A 82 12.81 4.08 1.15
CA THR A 82 13.41 5.33 0.69
C THR A 82 12.40 6.16 -0.12
N ASP A 83 11.64 5.52 -1.01
CA ASP A 83 10.62 6.17 -1.83
C ASP A 83 9.52 6.78 -0.96
N ILE A 84 8.89 5.98 -0.09
CA ILE A 84 7.80 6.45 0.78
C ILE A 84 8.30 7.52 1.76
N LYS A 85 9.49 7.33 2.34
CA LYS A 85 10.13 8.37 3.16
C LYS A 85 10.24 9.67 2.38
N SER A 86 10.78 9.62 1.16
CA SER A 86 10.97 10.82 0.33
C SER A 86 9.64 11.52 0.04
N GLN A 87 8.54 10.79 -0.10
CA GLN A 87 7.21 11.37 -0.34
C GLN A 87 6.62 12.03 0.92
N ILE A 88 6.87 11.47 2.11
CA ILE A 88 6.31 11.98 3.37
C ILE A 88 7.09 13.16 3.92
N VAL A 89 8.42 13.17 3.77
CA VAL A 89 9.27 14.25 4.29
C VAL A 89 9.39 15.44 3.33
N ARG A 90 8.69 15.41 2.19
CA ARG A 90 8.69 16.55 1.26
C ARG A 90 7.95 17.74 1.85
N ARG A 91 8.39 18.92 1.40
CA ARG A 91 7.87 20.22 1.83
C ARG A 91 6.36 20.37 1.64
N ASP A 92 5.81 19.86 0.54
CA ASP A 92 4.37 19.87 0.24
C ASP A 92 3.57 19.02 1.23
N LYS A 93 4.06 17.83 1.58
CA LYS A 93 3.40 16.98 2.58
C LYS A 93 3.52 17.56 3.99
N CYS A 94 4.67 18.13 4.36
CA CYS A 94 4.83 18.88 5.60
C CYS A 94 3.86 20.08 5.68
N TYR A 95 3.61 20.78 4.57
CA TYR A 95 2.62 21.85 4.52
C TYR A 95 1.19 21.33 4.72
N GLU A 96 0.84 20.18 4.15
CA GLU A 96 -0.45 19.53 4.40
C GLU A 96 -0.66 19.22 5.89
N PHE A 97 0.38 18.70 6.55
CA PHE A 97 0.36 18.46 8.01
C PHE A 97 0.23 19.76 8.80
N ALA A 98 0.93 20.82 8.40
CA ALA A 98 0.79 22.16 8.98
C ALA A 98 -0.65 22.70 8.86
N ARG A 99 -1.32 22.46 7.73
CA ARG A 99 -2.73 22.85 7.52
C ARG A 99 -3.66 22.07 8.44
N LYS A 100 -3.41 20.79 8.69
CA LYS A 100 -4.20 19.97 9.61
C LYS A 100 -4.14 20.48 11.06
N LEU A 101 -3.00 21.05 11.47
CA LEU A 101 -2.83 21.75 12.75
C LEU A 101 -3.30 23.20 12.74
N ASN A 102 -3.78 23.68 11.59
CA ASN A 102 -4.20 25.06 11.39
C ASN A 102 -3.10 26.09 11.74
N LEU A 103 -1.81 25.76 11.45
CA LEU A 103 -0.65 26.57 11.86
C LEU A 103 -0.76 28.04 11.44
N LYS A 104 -1.39 28.31 10.29
CA LYS A 104 -1.66 29.67 9.79
C LYS A 104 -2.32 30.58 10.82
N HIS A 105 -3.20 30.04 11.68
CA HIS A 105 -3.95 30.83 12.66
C HIS A 105 -3.26 30.95 14.02
N ILE A 106 -2.27 30.09 14.30
CA ILE A 106 -1.54 30.08 15.57
C ILE A 106 -0.10 30.60 15.44
N CYS A 107 0.38 30.83 14.22
CA CYS A 107 1.71 31.37 13.96
C CYS A 107 1.75 32.91 13.99
N SER A 108 2.98 33.45 14.04
CA SER A 108 3.24 34.88 13.92
C SER A 108 4.20 35.16 12.74
N LEU A 109 3.72 35.94 11.76
CA LEU A 109 4.45 36.32 10.54
C LEU A 109 4.69 37.84 10.46
N GLY A 110 5.74 38.22 9.71
CA GLY A 110 6.07 39.61 9.37
C GLY A 110 4.94 40.33 8.63
N LEU A 111 4.67 41.59 8.97
CA LEU A 111 3.63 42.43 8.34
C LEU A 111 3.75 42.55 6.81
N GLY A 112 4.95 42.35 6.23
CA GLY A 112 5.21 42.40 4.78
C GLY A 112 5.47 41.04 4.11
N GLU A 113 5.41 39.94 4.86
CA GLU A 113 5.78 38.59 4.41
C GLU A 113 4.64 37.58 4.58
N GLN A 114 3.41 38.04 4.44
CA GLN A 114 2.32 37.12 4.16
C GLN A 114 2.63 36.44 2.81
N PRO A 115 2.70 35.11 2.78
CA PRO A 115 3.09 34.40 1.57
C PRO A 115 2.09 34.71 0.45
N ARG A 116 2.62 35.13 -0.70
CA ARG A 116 1.84 35.72 -1.80
C ARG A 116 1.21 34.68 -2.70
N ASN A 117 1.81 33.50 -2.73
CA ASN A 117 1.39 32.36 -3.53
C ASN A 117 1.46 31.06 -2.72
N GLU A 118 0.97 29.96 -3.30
CA GLU A 118 0.91 28.65 -2.66
C GLU A 118 2.30 28.04 -2.43
N SER A 119 3.27 28.33 -3.29
CA SER A 119 4.65 27.86 -3.15
C SER A 119 5.33 28.47 -1.93
N GLU A 120 5.19 29.78 -1.74
CA GLU A 120 5.69 30.49 -0.54
C GLU A 120 5.00 29.99 0.74
N GLN A 121 3.70 29.71 0.69
CA GLN A 121 2.96 29.10 1.81
C GLN A 121 3.54 27.71 2.14
N THR A 122 3.76 26.90 1.11
CA THR A 122 4.29 25.54 1.24
C THR A 122 5.67 25.54 1.89
N GLN A 123 6.56 26.41 1.42
CA GLN A 123 7.90 26.54 1.99
C GLN A 123 7.85 26.96 3.46
N LEU A 124 7.11 28.04 3.75
CA LEU A 124 7.05 28.64 5.08
C LEU A 124 6.42 27.69 6.10
N PHE A 125 5.22 27.20 5.82
CA PHE A 125 4.47 26.38 6.77
C PHE A 125 5.01 24.96 6.87
N GLY A 126 5.56 24.41 5.79
CA GLY A 126 6.29 23.15 5.84
C GLY A 126 7.51 23.22 6.75
N GLU A 127 8.28 24.33 6.70
CA GLU A 127 9.41 24.53 7.62
C GLU A 127 8.96 24.75 9.06
N MET A 128 7.89 25.51 9.25
CA MET A 128 7.32 25.75 10.57
C MET A 128 6.86 24.44 11.23
N PHE A 129 6.32 23.51 10.45
CA PHE A 129 5.96 22.18 10.93
C PHE A 129 7.19 21.38 11.38
N GLU A 130 8.28 21.41 10.61
CA GLU A 130 9.56 20.82 11.03
C GLU A 130 10.06 21.46 12.33
N ALA A 131 10.05 22.79 12.44
CA ALA A 131 10.46 23.49 13.66
C ALA A 131 9.59 23.10 14.88
N LEU A 132 8.30 22.91 14.67
CA LEU A 132 7.36 22.46 15.70
C LEU A 132 7.68 21.03 16.18
N ILE A 133 8.01 20.11 15.27
CA ILE A 133 8.47 18.76 15.66
C ILE A 133 9.73 18.86 16.53
N GLY A 134 10.68 19.71 16.14
CA GLY A 134 11.88 19.96 16.93
C GLY A 134 11.56 20.49 18.33
N ALA A 135 10.61 21.41 18.46
CA ALA A 135 10.14 21.93 19.74
C ALA A 135 9.49 20.84 20.61
N ILE A 136 8.58 20.03 20.05
CA ILE A 136 7.91 18.94 20.79
C ILE A 136 8.93 17.88 21.25
N TYR A 137 9.89 17.54 20.39
CA TYR A 137 10.96 16.59 20.72
C TYR A 137 11.84 17.09 21.86
N LEU A 138 12.20 18.37 21.84
CA LEU A 138 12.94 18.96 22.93
C LEU A 138 12.08 18.99 24.19
N GLU A 139 10.80 19.40 24.11
CA GLU A 139 9.85 19.49 25.22
C GLU A 139 9.75 18.20 26.04
N HIS A 140 9.76 17.05 25.38
CA HIS A 140 9.69 15.75 26.02
C HIS A 140 11.07 15.18 26.33
N GLU A 141 12.05 16.04 26.63
CA GLU A 141 13.42 15.66 26.98
C GLU A 141 14.10 14.71 25.98
N ARG A 142 13.76 14.85 24.68
CA ARG A 142 14.24 13.97 23.59
C ARG A 142 13.65 12.56 23.65
N ASP A 143 12.46 12.39 24.21
CA ASP A 143 11.70 11.14 24.12
C ASP A 143 11.20 10.92 22.68
N PHE A 144 11.92 10.07 21.96
CA PHE A 144 11.56 9.65 20.61
C PHE A 144 10.21 8.93 20.57
N THR A 145 9.87 8.15 21.60
CA THR A 145 8.65 7.34 21.65
C THR A 145 7.41 8.24 21.66
N PHE A 146 7.45 9.31 22.46
CA PHE A 146 6.37 10.29 22.51
C PHE A 146 6.15 10.95 21.15
N VAL A 147 7.22 11.49 20.55
CA VAL A 147 7.12 12.18 19.26
C VAL A 147 6.70 11.23 18.14
N ARG A 148 7.22 10.00 18.15
CA ARG A 148 6.80 8.95 17.23
C ARG A 148 5.29 8.72 17.32
N LYS A 149 4.76 8.54 18.53
CA LYS A 149 3.31 8.33 18.73
C LYS A 149 2.51 9.51 18.17
N TRP A 150 2.89 10.73 18.54
CA TRP A 150 2.21 11.95 18.09
C TRP A 150 2.23 12.09 16.56
N LEU A 151 3.38 11.89 15.91
CA LEU A 151 3.52 11.96 14.46
C LEU A 151 2.77 10.84 13.73
N VAL A 152 2.84 9.60 14.23
CA VAL A 152 2.21 8.44 13.61
C VAL A 152 0.70 8.51 13.67
N GLU A 153 0.14 8.80 14.85
CA GLU A 153 -1.31 8.89 15.05
C GLU A 153 -1.89 10.14 14.38
N GLY A 154 -1.19 11.27 14.44
CA GLY A 154 -1.67 12.53 13.88
C GLY A 154 -1.58 12.60 12.35
N PHE A 155 -0.54 12.01 11.73
CA PHE A 155 -0.18 12.35 10.35
C PHE A 155 0.30 11.15 9.52
N ILE A 156 1.35 10.46 9.97
CA ILE A 156 2.11 9.52 9.13
C ILE A 156 1.29 8.28 8.78
N ARG A 157 0.49 7.72 9.71
CA ARG A 157 -0.30 6.50 9.44
C ARG A 157 -1.21 6.66 8.23
N GLN A 158 -1.94 7.77 8.18
CA GLN A 158 -2.87 8.05 7.09
C GLN A 158 -2.11 8.33 5.78
N ALA A 159 -1.09 9.19 5.82
CA ALA A 159 -0.30 9.53 4.63
C ALA A 159 0.39 8.30 4.02
N VAL A 160 0.97 7.41 4.84
CA VAL A 160 1.54 6.14 4.35
C VAL A 160 0.46 5.26 3.72
N SER A 161 -0.71 5.15 4.35
CA SER A 161 -1.83 4.37 3.79
C SER A 161 -2.22 4.90 2.41
N GLU A 162 -2.38 6.22 2.26
CA GLU A 162 -2.72 6.88 0.99
C GLU A 162 -1.66 6.64 -0.09
N ILE A 163 -0.37 6.74 0.25
CA ILE A 163 0.73 6.51 -0.69
C ILE A 163 0.78 5.05 -1.11
N VAL A 164 0.62 4.12 -0.17
CA VAL A 164 0.62 2.68 -0.47
C VAL A 164 -0.60 2.30 -1.30
N THR A 165 -1.79 2.87 -1.04
CA THR A 165 -2.98 2.66 -1.87
C THR A 165 -2.89 3.34 -3.23
N GLY A 166 -2.35 4.56 -3.32
CA GLY A 166 -2.20 5.27 -4.60
C GLY A 166 -1.10 4.68 -5.49
N ASN A 167 -0.02 4.15 -4.91
CA ASN A 167 0.95 3.33 -5.64
C ASN A 167 0.36 1.99 -6.11
N LEU A 168 -0.78 1.56 -5.53
CA LEU A 168 -1.56 0.43 -6.02
C LEU A 168 -2.53 0.85 -7.15
N ASP A 169 -3.09 2.05 -7.14
CA ASP A 169 -3.88 2.60 -8.26
C ASP A 169 -3.02 2.87 -9.50
N LYS A 170 -1.71 3.09 -9.35
CA LYS A 170 -0.76 3.02 -10.46
C LYS A 170 -0.72 1.63 -11.15
N TYR A 171 -1.16 0.56 -10.48
CA TYR A 171 -1.39 -0.74 -11.14
C TYR A 171 -2.69 -0.79 -11.97
N GLN A 172 -3.69 0.05 -11.68
CA GLN A 172 -4.83 0.26 -12.58
C GLN A 172 -4.44 1.15 -13.77
N GLN A 173 -3.50 2.08 -13.61
CA GLN A 173 -2.99 2.88 -14.73
C GLN A 173 -2.27 2.06 -15.83
N SER A 174 -1.68 0.90 -15.52
CA SER A 174 -1.16 0.02 -16.59
C SER A 174 -2.30 -0.62 -17.40
N SER A 175 -3.46 -0.84 -16.79
CA SER A 175 -4.68 -1.31 -17.48
C SER A 175 -5.27 -0.20 -18.36
N GLU A 176 -5.32 1.04 -17.87
CA GLU A 176 -5.76 2.19 -18.67
C GLU A 176 -4.85 2.46 -19.88
N SER A 177 -3.53 2.24 -19.74
CA SER A 177 -2.59 2.32 -20.89
C SER A 177 -2.92 1.26 -21.95
N TYR A 178 -3.21 0.02 -21.56
CA TYR A 178 -3.53 -1.06 -22.51
C TYR A 178 -4.88 -0.81 -23.20
N LEU A 179 -5.87 -0.30 -22.46
CA LEU A 179 -7.17 0.08 -23.01
C LEU A 179 -7.08 1.30 -23.93
N GLN A 180 -6.26 2.30 -23.59
CA GLN A 180 -5.98 3.43 -24.50
C GLN A 180 -5.30 2.95 -25.78
N ASP A 181 -4.30 2.08 -25.67
CA ASP A 181 -3.62 1.50 -26.82
C ASP A 181 -4.63 0.75 -27.72
N ILE A 182 -5.44 -0.17 -27.18
CA ILE A 182 -6.47 -0.89 -27.98
C ILE A 182 -7.54 0.04 -28.55
N SER A 183 -7.95 1.08 -27.81
CA SER A 183 -8.96 2.04 -28.29
C SER A 183 -8.52 2.76 -29.57
N SER A 184 -7.20 2.86 -29.81
CA SER A 184 -6.62 3.47 -31.01
C SER A 184 -6.41 2.52 -32.19
N LEU A 185 -6.47 1.20 -31.97
CA LEU A 185 -6.18 0.16 -32.97
C LEU A 185 -7.44 -0.32 -33.72
N ASN A 186 -7.26 -0.88 -34.91
CA ASN A 186 -8.30 -1.68 -35.57
C ASN A 186 -8.35 -3.12 -35.01
N ALA A 187 -9.30 -3.95 -35.47
CA ALA A 187 -9.49 -5.30 -34.93
C ALA A 187 -8.28 -6.24 -35.13
N ASP A 188 -7.66 -6.21 -36.31
CA ASP A 188 -6.49 -7.05 -36.61
C ASP A 188 -5.26 -6.60 -35.80
N GLU A 189 -5.06 -5.29 -35.69
CA GLU A 189 -4.00 -4.69 -34.88
C GLU A 189 -4.18 -4.98 -33.37
N ALA A 190 -5.41 -4.93 -32.87
CA ALA A 190 -5.73 -5.30 -31.49
C ALA A 190 -5.44 -6.78 -31.21
N ALA A 191 -5.70 -7.65 -32.20
CA ALA A 191 -5.38 -9.07 -32.11
C ALA A 191 -3.87 -9.32 -32.02
N GLU A 192 -3.08 -8.70 -32.89
CA GLU A 192 -1.62 -8.78 -32.84
C GLU A 192 -1.05 -8.19 -31.54
N PHE A 193 -1.61 -7.07 -31.09
CA PHE A 193 -1.23 -6.44 -29.83
C PHE A 193 -1.41 -7.39 -28.65
N LEU A 194 -2.58 -8.02 -28.51
CA LEU A 194 -2.86 -8.95 -27.40
C LEU A 194 -1.97 -10.18 -27.44
N ARG A 195 -1.77 -10.78 -28.62
CA ARG A 195 -0.85 -11.93 -28.77
C ARG A 195 0.58 -11.56 -28.39
N ARG A 196 1.06 -10.38 -28.79
CA ARG A 196 2.39 -9.89 -28.41
C ARG A 196 2.49 -9.66 -26.90
N LYS A 197 1.50 -8.99 -26.29
CA LYS A 197 1.47 -8.78 -24.83
C LYS A 197 1.44 -10.09 -24.06
N LYS A 198 0.73 -11.09 -24.57
CA LYS A 198 0.74 -12.44 -24.02
C LYS A 198 2.12 -13.08 -24.06
N GLN A 199 2.82 -12.99 -25.19
CA GLN A 199 4.19 -13.50 -25.32
C GLN A 199 5.17 -12.77 -24.37
N GLU A 200 5.05 -11.44 -24.25
CA GLU A 200 5.83 -10.64 -23.30
C GLU A 200 5.58 -11.09 -21.86
N ALA A 201 4.32 -11.34 -21.48
CA ALA A 201 3.96 -11.84 -20.16
C ALA A 201 4.60 -13.22 -19.89
N ASP A 202 4.48 -14.16 -20.81
CA ASP A 202 5.04 -15.50 -20.64
C ASP A 202 6.57 -15.49 -20.55
N ALA A 203 7.23 -14.60 -21.29
CA ALA A 203 8.68 -14.43 -21.24
C ALA A 203 9.22 -14.04 -19.85
N LEU A 204 8.43 -13.35 -19.02
CA LEU A 204 8.83 -12.96 -17.66
C LEU A 204 9.18 -14.16 -16.79
N VAL A 205 8.46 -15.28 -16.97
CA VAL A 205 8.57 -16.47 -16.14
C VAL A 205 9.20 -17.65 -16.87
N ALA A 206 9.47 -17.53 -18.17
CA ALA A 206 9.97 -18.61 -19.03
C ALA A 206 11.29 -19.23 -18.53
N GLN A 207 12.19 -18.41 -17.99
CA GLN A 207 13.52 -18.87 -17.56
C GLN A 207 13.56 -19.43 -16.14
N ASP A 208 12.55 -19.15 -15.31
CA ASP A 208 12.51 -19.62 -13.92
C ASP A 208 11.84 -20.99 -13.84
N LYS A 209 12.66 -22.03 -13.65
CA LYS A 209 12.18 -23.42 -13.54
C LYS A 209 11.14 -23.59 -12.45
N LYS A 210 11.27 -22.92 -11.29
CA LYS A 210 10.32 -23.09 -10.17
C LYS A 210 8.97 -22.48 -10.51
N LEU A 211 8.96 -21.33 -11.17
CA LEU A 211 7.72 -20.71 -11.65
C LEU A 211 7.08 -21.52 -12.80
N GLN A 212 7.86 -22.15 -13.66
CA GLN A 212 7.32 -23.08 -14.66
C GLN A 212 6.69 -24.32 -14.02
N HIS A 213 7.33 -24.92 -13.01
CA HIS A 213 6.73 -26.02 -12.25
C HIS A 213 5.42 -25.59 -11.58
N LEU A 214 5.37 -24.36 -11.05
CA LEU A 214 4.16 -23.79 -10.48
C LEU A 214 3.04 -23.70 -11.52
N LEU A 215 3.31 -23.15 -12.71
CA LEU A 215 2.32 -23.02 -13.77
C LEU A 215 1.83 -24.37 -14.28
N THR A 216 2.73 -25.36 -14.40
CA THR A 216 2.36 -26.75 -14.72
C THR A 216 1.45 -27.34 -13.65
N TRP A 217 1.76 -27.12 -12.37
CA TRP A 217 0.90 -27.58 -11.27
C TRP A 217 -0.48 -26.91 -11.31
N ILE A 218 -0.54 -25.59 -11.54
CA ILE A 218 -1.79 -24.83 -11.67
C ILE A 218 -2.61 -25.34 -12.87
N HIS A 219 -1.95 -25.61 -14.00
CA HIS A 219 -2.57 -26.18 -15.19
C HIS A 219 -3.18 -27.56 -14.90
N ASN A 220 -2.43 -28.45 -14.24
CA ASN A 220 -2.92 -29.78 -13.87
C ASN A 220 -4.13 -29.71 -12.94
N LYS A 221 -4.15 -28.76 -12.00
CA LYS A 221 -5.33 -28.51 -11.15
C LYS A 221 -6.53 -28.04 -11.96
N SER A 222 -6.33 -27.15 -12.95
CA SER A 222 -7.41 -26.68 -13.81
C SER A 222 -7.98 -27.75 -14.76
N SER A 223 -7.17 -28.76 -15.09
CA SER A 223 -7.52 -29.86 -15.99
C SER A 223 -7.98 -31.13 -15.24
N SER A 224 -8.04 -31.09 -13.91
CA SER A 224 -8.41 -32.24 -13.08
C SER A 224 -9.92 -32.54 -13.15
N SER A 225 -10.28 -33.82 -13.12
CA SER A 225 -11.66 -34.32 -13.25
C SER A 225 -12.60 -33.94 -12.10
N SER A 226 -12.08 -33.33 -11.03
CA SER A 226 -12.85 -32.77 -9.91
C SER A 226 -13.43 -31.38 -10.20
N VAL A 227 -12.98 -30.71 -11.27
CA VAL A 227 -13.48 -29.38 -11.65
C VAL A 227 -14.79 -29.53 -12.42
N ASN A 228 -15.82 -28.82 -11.96
CA ASN A 228 -17.13 -28.81 -12.59
C ASN A 228 -17.05 -28.31 -14.04
N PRO A 229 -17.58 -29.05 -15.03
CA PRO A 229 -17.44 -28.75 -16.46
C PRO A 229 -18.12 -27.43 -16.89
N VAL A 230 -18.88 -26.79 -16.01
CA VAL A 230 -19.48 -25.47 -16.23
C VAL A 230 -18.44 -24.33 -16.18
N TYR A 231 -17.26 -24.54 -15.57
CA TYR A 231 -16.25 -23.49 -15.40
C TYR A 231 -15.13 -23.56 -16.46
N LYS A 232 -14.80 -22.41 -17.05
CA LYS A 232 -13.64 -22.29 -17.93
C LYS A 232 -12.34 -22.53 -17.14
N PRO A 233 -11.38 -23.35 -17.63
CA PRO A 233 -10.11 -23.64 -16.95
C PRO A 233 -9.30 -22.40 -16.52
N ILE A 234 -9.42 -21.29 -17.25
CA ILE A 234 -8.78 -20.01 -16.87
C ILE A 234 -9.17 -19.54 -15.47
N LYS A 235 -10.43 -19.72 -15.05
CA LYS A 235 -10.91 -19.26 -13.74
C LYS A 235 -10.22 -20.01 -12.61
N VAL A 236 -10.03 -21.31 -12.79
CA VAL A 236 -9.31 -22.16 -11.84
C VAL A 236 -7.83 -21.80 -11.79
N ARG A 237 -7.20 -21.55 -12.94
CA ARG A 237 -5.80 -21.12 -13.01
C ARG A 237 -5.57 -19.78 -12.32
N ALA A 238 -6.40 -18.79 -12.61
CA ALA A 238 -6.34 -17.45 -12.01
C ALA A 238 -6.54 -17.51 -10.49
N PHE A 239 -7.45 -18.36 -10.01
CA PHE A 239 -7.68 -18.58 -8.58
C PHE A 239 -6.43 -19.13 -7.90
N TYR A 240 -5.88 -20.26 -8.36
CA TYR A 240 -4.71 -20.87 -7.73
C TYR A 240 -3.49 -19.95 -7.79
N LEU A 241 -3.28 -19.25 -8.89
CA LEU A 241 -2.19 -18.27 -8.99
C LEU A 241 -2.36 -17.13 -7.98
N SER A 242 -3.59 -16.63 -7.82
CA SER A 242 -3.91 -15.60 -6.83
C SER A 242 -3.69 -16.12 -5.41
N LEU A 243 -4.18 -17.33 -5.11
CA LEU A 243 -4.01 -17.99 -3.83
C LEU A 243 -2.52 -18.17 -3.51
N ILE A 244 -1.74 -18.76 -4.40
CA ILE A 244 -0.29 -18.94 -4.24
C ILE A 244 0.43 -17.60 -4.10
N ARG A 245 0.02 -16.56 -4.82
CA ARG A 245 0.60 -15.23 -4.66
C ARG A 245 0.39 -14.71 -3.24
N ILE A 246 -0.81 -14.84 -2.67
CA ILE A 246 -1.05 -14.47 -1.26
C ILE A 246 -0.16 -15.29 -0.34
N LEU A 247 -0.11 -16.61 -0.60
CA LEU A 247 0.50 -17.54 0.32
C LEU A 247 2.05 -17.51 0.26
N GLY A 248 2.61 -17.42 -0.94
CA GLY A 248 4.04 -17.36 -1.22
C GLY A 248 4.67 -15.99 -1.01
N LEU A 249 3.91 -14.89 -1.15
CA LEU A 249 4.42 -13.54 -0.89
C LEU A 249 4.40 -13.14 0.60
N GLY A 250 3.70 -13.88 1.48
CA GLY A 250 3.62 -13.48 2.89
C GLY A 250 3.31 -14.56 3.92
N PHE A 251 2.81 -15.73 3.57
CA PHE A 251 2.23 -16.65 4.56
C PHE A 251 3.26 -17.34 5.45
N VAL A 252 4.48 -17.59 4.95
CA VAL A 252 5.60 -18.14 5.75
C VAL A 252 6.11 -17.12 6.79
N SER A 253 6.07 -15.82 6.50
CA SER A 253 6.54 -14.75 7.39
C SER A 253 5.44 -14.10 8.25
N ASN A 254 4.17 -14.49 8.05
CA ASN A 254 3.01 -13.90 8.73
C ASN A 254 2.66 -14.54 10.08
N PHE A 255 3.17 -15.74 10.35
CA PHE A 255 2.91 -16.50 11.58
C PHE A 255 4.16 -16.86 12.37
N ASP A 256 5.33 -16.42 11.93
CA ASP A 256 6.54 -16.57 12.72
C ASP A 256 6.45 -15.68 13.97
N SER A 257 6.51 -16.33 15.13
CA SER A 257 6.12 -15.82 16.44
C SER A 257 6.94 -14.64 16.99
N GLN A 258 7.95 -14.15 16.26
CA GLN A 258 8.91 -13.19 16.79
C GLN A 258 8.88 -11.78 16.20
N LYS A 259 8.13 -11.51 15.12
CA LYS A 259 7.89 -10.14 14.65
C LYS A 259 6.50 -10.00 14.04
N THR A 260 5.91 -8.83 14.25
CA THR A 260 4.90 -8.18 13.38
C THR A 260 3.40 -8.28 13.74
N VAL A 261 2.90 -7.20 14.35
CA VAL A 261 1.47 -6.87 14.53
C VAL A 261 0.83 -6.34 13.23
N ASN A 262 1.61 -5.76 12.31
CA ASN A 262 1.10 -5.04 11.12
C ASN A 262 0.96 -5.87 9.82
N LYS A 263 1.55 -7.07 9.74
CA LYS A 263 1.55 -7.93 8.53
C LYS A 263 0.25 -8.67 8.26
N VAL A 264 -0.60 -8.88 9.26
CA VAL A 264 -1.78 -9.75 9.10
C VAL A 264 -3.08 -9.00 8.80
N SER A 265 -3.18 -7.71 9.14
CA SER A 265 -4.15 -6.82 8.49
C SER A 265 -3.91 -6.74 6.97
N GLN A 266 -2.65 -6.84 6.53
CA GLN A 266 -2.30 -6.94 5.10
C GLN A 266 -2.60 -8.32 4.51
N PHE A 267 -2.49 -9.41 5.29
CA PHE A 267 -2.96 -10.73 4.87
C PHE A 267 -4.47 -10.76 4.68
N PHE A 268 -5.28 -10.21 5.57
CA PHE A 268 -6.74 -10.23 5.39
C PHE A 268 -7.24 -9.21 4.38
N LEU A 269 -6.59 -8.04 4.27
CA LEU A 269 -6.81 -7.17 3.11
C LEU A 269 -6.36 -7.87 1.83
N GLY A 270 -5.27 -8.64 1.83
CA GLY A 270 -4.77 -9.39 0.67
C GLY A 270 -5.56 -10.65 0.35
N PHE A 271 -6.15 -11.32 1.33
CA PHE A 271 -7.00 -12.49 1.22
C PHE A 271 -8.38 -12.06 0.75
N ASN A 272 -8.98 -11.06 1.41
CA ASN A 272 -10.19 -10.42 0.90
C ASN A 272 -9.94 -9.75 -0.46
N ARG A 273 -8.77 -9.16 -0.72
CA ARG A 273 -8.45 -8.57 -2.03
C ARG A 273 -8.03 -9.59 -3.07
N ALA A 274 -7.57 -10.78 -2.74
CA ALA A 274 -7.22 -11.79 -3.74
C ALA A 274 -8.38 -12.75 -3.97
N THR A 275 -9.27 -12.90 -2.99
CA THR A 275 -10.68 -13.11 -3.33
C THR A 275 -11.11 -11.96 -4.21
N ASP A 276 -10.99 -10.66 -3.89
CA ASP A 276 -11.48 -9.56 -4.73
C ASP A 276 -10.80 -9.45 -6.10
N ILE A 277 -9.53 -9.82 -6.33
CA ILE A 277 -8.83 -9.68 -7.62
C ILE A 277 -8.95 -10.99 -8.41
N GLY A 278 -8.87 -12.16 -7.77
CA GLY A 278 -9.30 -13.42 -8.39
C GLY A 278 -10.79 -13.39 -8.76
N LEU A 279 -11.57 -12.64 -7.97
CA LEU A 279 -12.94 -12.25 -8.21
C LEU A 279 -13.04 -11.21 -9.30
N ASP A 280 -12.33 -10.10 -9.27
CA ASP A 280 -12.43 -9.00 -10.24
C ASP A 280 -12.11 -9.53 -11.63
N LEU A 281 -11.10 -10.40 -11.73
CA LEU A 281 -10.78 -11.17 -12.93
C LEU A 281 -11.84 -12.21 -13.32
N ALA A 282 -12.67 -12.70 -12.39
CA ALA A 282 -13.80 -13.60 -12.68
C ALA A 282 -15.15 -12.87 -12.90
N PHE A 283 -15.31 -11.68 -12.33
CA PHE A 283 -16.47 -10.77 -12.36
C PHE A 283 -16.48 -9.94 -13.63
N LYS A 284 -15.33 -9.40 -14.06
CA LYS A 284 -15.23 -8.65 -15.33
C LYS A 284 -15.67 -9.49 -16.54
N TYR A 285 -15.64 -10.83 -16.42
CA TYR A 285 -16.07 -11.77 -17.46
C TYR A 285 -17.54 -12.19 -17.34
N ASN A 286 -18.30 -11.66 -16.39
CA ASN A 286 -19.72 -11.95 -16.21
C ASN A 286 -20.51 -10.64 -16.20
N ASN A 287 -21.07 -10.26 -17.36
CA ASN A 287 -21.72 -8.97 -17.64
C ASN A 287 -23.03 -8.68 -16.88
N ASN A 288 -23.30 -9.37 -15.79
CA ASN A 288 -24.34 -9.09 -14.82
C ASN A 288 -24.08 -10.00 -13.64
N LEU A 289 -24.00 -9.47 -12.41
CA LEU A 289 -24.55 -10.08 -11.19
C LEU A 289 -24.08 -9.35 -9.92
N ASP A 290 -25.03 -9.21 -9.00
CA ASP A 290 -24.91 -8.71 -7.64
C ASP A 290 -23.75 -9.38 -6.87
N SER A 291 -23.05 -8.62 -6.02
CA SER A 291 -21.87 -9.05 -5.26
C SER A 291 -22.08 -10.34 -4.45
N ALA A 292 -23.31 -10.62 -4.01
CA ALA A 292 -23.71 -11.85 -3.33
C ALA A 292 -23.75 -13.08 -4.25
N ASN A 293 -24.17 -12.93 -5.52
CA ASN A 293 -24.25 -14.03 -6.48
C ASN A 293 -22.88 -14.48 -6.98
N VAL A 294 -21.88 -13.62 -6.88
CA VAL A 294 -20.54 -13.94 -7.36
C VAL A 294 -19.65 -14.52 -6.27
N LEU A 295 -19.83 -14.14 -5.00
CA LEU A 295 -19.36 -14.96 -3.89
C LEU A 295 -19.92 -16.39 -4.00
N ALA A 296 -21.22 -16.54 -4.30
CA ALA A 296 -21.82 -17.85 -4.57
C ALA A 296 -21.22 -18.55 -5.80
N SER A 297 -20.79 -17.80 -6.83
CA SER A 297 -20.15 -18.34 -8.04
C SER A 297 -18.72 -18.86 -7.78
N ILE A 298 -17.95 -18.25 -6.88
CA ILE A 298 -16.65 -18.77 -6.40
C ILE A 298 -16.85 -20.00 -5.53
N PHE A 299 -17.78 -19.92 -4.57
CA PHE A 299 -18.10 -21.04 -3.71
C PHE A 299 -18.80 -22.17 -4.46
N ALA A 300 -19.14 -21.97 -5.74
CA ALA A 300 -19.62 -23.00 -6.66
C ALA A 300 -18.53 -23.50 -7.63
N ILE A 301 -17.31 -22.92 -7.65
CA ILE A 301 -16.16 -23.59 -8.27
C ILE A 301 -15.91 -24.83 -7.42
N ASP A 302 -16.26 -26.00 -7.93
CA ASP A 302 -15.97 -27.29 -7.30
C ASP A 302 -14.45 -27.48 -7.27
N PHE A 303 -13.84 -27.05 -6.17
CA PHE A 303 -12.46 -27.35 -5.82
C PHE A 303 -12.38 -28.77 -5.26
N GLU A 304 -11.16 -29.20 -4.88
CA GLU A 304 -11.05 -30.31 -3.94
C GLU A 304 -11.94 -30.00 -2.72
N PRO A 305 -12.94 -30.85 -2.40
CA PRO A 305 -13.98 -30.54 -1.40
C PRO A 305 -13.41 -30.09 -0.05
N GLU A 306 -12.23 -30.62 0.28
CA GLU A 306 -11.48 -30.36 1.51
C GLU A 306 -10.94 -28.92 1.57
N LEU A 307 -10.39 -28.38 0.47
CA LEU A 307 -9.92 -26.99 0.39
C LEU A 307 -11.09 -26.01 0.47
N GLN A 308 -12.17 -26.29 -0.24
CA GLN A 308 -13.36 -25.44 -0.25
C GLN A 308 -14.01 -25.37 1.14
N GLN A 309 -14.10 -26.52 1.81
CA GLN A 309 -14.61 -26.60 3.17
C GLN A 309 -13.70 -25.83 4.15
N ALA A 310 -12.38 -26.00 4.05
CA ALA A 310 -11.43 -25.27 4.88
C ALA A 310 -11.53 -23.74 4.69
N LEU A 311 -11.70 -23.26 3.45
CA LEU A 311 -11.86 -21.83 3.18
C LEU A 311 -13.19 -21.27 3.73
N ARG A 312 -14.28 -22.04 3.68
CA ARG A 312 -15.58 -21.66 4.28
C ARG A 312 -15.50 -21.58 5.80
N GLU A 313 -14.88 -22.56 6.44
CA GLU A 313 -14.64 -22.58 7.89
C GLU A 313 -13.78 -21.39 8.32
N LEU A 314 -12.67 -21.14 7.62
CA LEU A 314 -11.83 -19.98 7.86
C LEU A 314 -12.63 -18.67 7.76
N GLN A 315 -13.46 -18.52 6.73
CA GLN A 315 -14.27 -17.32 6.57
C GLN A 315 -15.24 -17.11 7.74
N ALA A 316 -15.82 -18.20 8.27
CA ALA A 316 -16.79 -18.13 9.36
C ALA A 316 -16.15 -17.84 10.72
N GLU A 317 -14.92 -18.31 10.96
CA GLU A 317 -14.22 -18.14 12.23
C GLU A 317 -13.51 -16.79 12.38
N VAL A 318 -13.22 -16.11 11.26
CA VAL A 318 -12.41 -14.89 11.24
C VAL A 318 -13.19 -13.68 11.76
N PRO A 319 -12.72 -13.00 12.82
CA PRO A 319 -13.29 -11.73 13.29
C PRO A 319 -13.05 -10.60 12.28
N ASN A 320 -13.94 -9.60 12.25
CA ASN A 320 -13.82 -8.51 11.28
C ASN A 320 -12.66 -7.55 11.63
N PRO A 321 -11.57 -7.47 10.84
CA PRO A 321 -10.39 -6.70 11.22
C PRO A 321 -10.61 -5.18 11.20
N LYS A 322 -11.67 -4.70 10.54
CA LYS A 322 -12.02 -3.25 10.51
C LYS A 322 -12.83 -2.81 11.71
N LYS A 323 -13.53 -3.74 12.37
CA LYS A 323 -14.43 -3.44 13.51
C LYS A 323 -13.88 -3.91 14.84
N GLU A 324 -13.12 -4.99 14.84
CA GLU A 324 -12.79 -5.77 16.04
C GLU A 324 -11.30 -6.13 16.05
N LYS A 325 -10.43 -5.10 16.02
CA LYS A 325 -8.99 -5.27 15.86
C LYS A 325 -8.36 -6.14 16.96
N GLU A 326 -8.70 -5.90 18.23
CA GLU A 326 -8.12 -6.63 19.36
C GLU A 326 -8.53 -8.11 19.37
N ILE A 327 -9.81 -8.40 19.13
CA ILE A 327 -10.35 -9.77 19.02
C ILE A 327 -9.71 -10.51 17.84
N PHE A 328 -9.54 -9.81 16.72
CA PHE A 328 -8.86 -10.34 15.56
C PHE A 328 -7.38 -10.67 15.85
N ASP A 329 -6.67 -9.79 16.57
CA ASP A 329 -5.28 -10.00 16.96
C ASP A 329 -5.14 -11.22 17.90
N GLU A 330 -6.08 -11.42 18.83
CA GLU A 330 -6.14 -12.61 19.70
C GLU A 330 -6.44 -13.90 18.93
N TRP A 331 -7.48 -13.90 18.10
CA TRP A 331 -7.83 -15.06 17.26
C TRP A 331 -6.67 -15.45 16.34
N ARG A 332 -5.98 -14.47 15.76
CA ARG A 332 -4.80 -14.68 14.92
C ARG A 332 -3.70 -15.41 15.68
N GLN A 333 -3.35 -14.94 16.88
CA GLN A 333 -2.29 -15.55 17.69
C GLN A 333 -2.65 -16.98 18.08
N ALA A 334 -3.93 -17.26 18.32
CA ALA A 334 -4.39 -18.57 18.71
C ALA A 334 -4.51 -19.57 17.53
N GLN A 335 -5.07 -19.14 16.39
CA GLN A 335 -5.55 -20.05 15.34
C GLN A 335 -4.85 -19.90 14.00
N GLY A 336 -4.12 -18.80 13.77
CA GLY A 336 -3.68 -18.49 12.43
C GLY A 336 -2.55 -19.40 11.90
N GLN A 337 -1.63 -19.85 12.76
CA GLN A 337 -0.60 -20.83 12.37
C GLN A 337 -1.21 -22.20 12.01
N TYR A 338 -2.31 -22.57 12.66
CA TYR A 338 -3.07 -23.78 12.32
C TYR A 338 -3.69 -23.65 10.93
N TRP A 339 -4.42 -22.55 10.67
CA TRP A 339 -5.03 -22.30 9.37
C TRP A 339 -3.99 -22.18 8.25
N LEU A 340 -2.82 -21.62 8.55
CA LEU A 340 -1.66 -21.58 7.68
C LEU A 340 -1.24 -22.96 7.20
N ASN A 341 -1.01 -23.86 8.15
CA ASN A 341 -0.54 -25.21 7.86
C ASN A 341 -1.62 -26.02 7.15
N LYS A 342 -2.89 -25.92 7.61
CA LYS A 342 -4.04 -26.57 6.99
C LYS A 342 -4.19 -26.21 5.51
N ILE A 343 -4.11 -24.92 5.16
CA ILE A 343 -4.21 -24.48 3.75
C ILE A 343 -3.00 -24.93 2.93
N LYS A 344 -1.78 -24.87 3.50
CA LYS A 344 -0.56 -25.34 2.82
C LYS A 344 -0.60 -26.82 2.49
N GLU A 345 -1.04 -27.64 3.45
CA GLU A 345 -1.20 -29.08 3.27
C GLU A 345 -2.23 -29.39 2.18
N LEU A 346 -3.37 -28.70 2.18
CA LEU A 346 -4.42 -28.88 1.18
C LEU A 346 -3.98 -28.45 -0.23
N ILE A 347 -3.09 -27.46 -0.34
CA ILE A 347 -2.52 -27.07 -1.64
C ILE A 347 -1.47 -28.08 -2.10
N GLY A 348 -0.66 -28.64 -1.20
CA GLY A 348 0.30 -29.69 -1.55
C GLY A 348 1.40 -29.26 -2.52
N HIS A 349 1.75 -27.97 -2.58
CA HIS A 349 2.83 -27.41 -3.42
C HIS A 349 3.86 -26.66 -2.57
N ASP A 350 5.13 -26.66 -3.00
CA ASP A 350 6.18 -25.85 -2.36
C ASP A 350 5.95 -24.35 -2.61
N LEU A 351 5.67 -23.61 -1.53
CA LEU A 351 5.39 -22.17 -1.57
C LEU A 351 6.59 -21.30 -1.16
N GLN A 352 7.80 -21.87 -1.07
CA GLN A 352 9.00 -21.11 -0.71
C GLN A 352 9.61 -20.40 -1.93
N PHE A 353 9.26 -19.15 -2.16
CA PHE A 353 9.83 -18.35 -3.27
C PHE A 353 10.93 -17.41 -2.80
N SER A 354 11.97 -17.23 -3.62
CA SER A 354 12.97 -16.16 -3.42
C SER A 354 12.35 -14.78 -3.66
N ASP A 355 12.93 -13.71 -3.13
CA ASP A 355 12.37 -12.36 -3.34
C ASP A 355 12.36 -11.96 -4.83
N GLN A 356 13.30 -12.48 -5.63
CA GLN A 356 13.28 -12.32 -7.08
C GLN A 356 12.08 -13.04 -7.71
N GLN A 357 11.79 -14.29 -7.33
CA GLN A 357 10.63 -15.05 -7.82
C GLN A 357 9.31 -14.39 -7.43
N LYS A 358 9.26 -13.82 -6.23
CA LYS A 358 8.12 -13.04 -5.73
C LYS A 358 7.85 -11.81 -6.61
N GLU A 359 8.88 -11.06 -6.99
CA GLU A 359 8.73 -9.92 -7.91
C GLU A 359 8.33 -10.36 -9.32
N LEU A 360 8.94 -11.41 -9.87
CA LEU A 360 8.56 -11.97 -11.17
C LEU A 360 7.09 -12.41 -11.20
N LEU A 361 6.60 -13.08 -10.15
CA LEU A 361 5.19 -13.44 -10.03
C LEU A 361 4.27 -12.21 -9.97
N LYS A 362 4.69 -11.12 -9.31
CA LYS A 362 3.94 -9.87 -9.30
C LYS A 362 3.87 -9.25 -10.69
N GLU A 363 4.98 -9.21 -11.43
CA GLU A 363 5.02 -8.68 -12.80
C GLU A 363 4.20 -9.53 -13.77
N TYR A 364 4.37 -10.86 -13.71
CA TYR A 364 3.59 -11.82 -14.48
C TYR A 364 2.09 -11.62 -14.28
N TYR A 365 1.66 -11.47 -13.01
CA TYR A 365 0.27 -11.22 -12.69
C TYR A 365 -0.25 -9.91 -13.31
N LYS A 366 0.50 -8.81 -13.18
CA LYS A 366 0.12 -7.51 -13.72
C LYS A 366 -0.04 -7.55 -15.24
N ALA A 367 0.90 -8.20 -15.93
CA ALA A 367 0.85 -8.34 -17.38
C ALA A 367 -0.41 -9.09 -17.83
N ASN A 368 -0.74 -10.21 -17.18
CA ASN A 368 -1.95 -10.98 -17.47
C ASN A 368 -3.24 -10.25 -17.11
N GLN A 369 -3.24 -9.42 -16.07
CA GLN A 369 -4.39 -8.56 -15.72
C GLN A 369 -4.68 -7.53 -16.82
N GLY A 370 -3.65 -6.84 -17.33
CA GLY A 370 -3.83 -5.88 -18.42
C GLY A 370 -4.37 -6.53 -19.70
N ILE A 371 -3.93 -7.75 -20.02
CA ILE A 371 -4.48 -8.54 -21.15
C ILE A 371 -5.95 -8.87 -20.89
N LEU A 372 -6.30 -9.32 -19.69
CA LEU A 372 -7.67 -9.67 -19.34
C LEU A 372 -8.62 -8.47 -19.40
N ASP A 373 -8.17 -7.28 -19.03
CA ASP A 373 -8.98 -6.06 -19.07
C ASP A 373 -9.36 -5.67 -20.51
N CYS A 374 -8.48 -5.96 -21.46
CA CYS A 374 -8.70 -5.72 -22.89
C CYS A 374 -9.70 -6.67 -23.56
N LEU A 375 -9.89 -7.89 -23.04
CA LEU A 375 -10.72 -8.90 -23.73
C LEU A 375 -12.19 -8.52 -23.81
N ASN A 376 -12.65 -7.57 -23.00
CA ASN A 376 -14.02 -7.06 -23.00
C ASN A 376 -14.28 -5.93 -24.02
N ASP A 377 -13.24 -5.45 -24.72
CA ASP A 377 -13.40 -4.43 -25.76
C ASP A 377 -14.17 -4.98 -26.98
N ASP A 378 -15.05 -4.17 -27.56
CA ASP A 378 -15.93 -4.53 -28.68
C ASP A 378 -15.14 -4.95 -29.95
N LYS A 379 -13.87 -4.56 -30.04
CA LYS A 379 -12.98 -4.91 -31.16
C LYS A 379 -12.44 -6.34 -31.08
N ILE A 380 -12.54 -6.99 -29.93
CA ILE A 380 -12.00 -8.33 -29.71
C ILE A 380 -13.04 -9.37 -30.15
N SER A 381 -12.67 -10.18 -31.16
CA SER A 381 -13.56 -11.23 -31.63
C SER A 381 -13.75 -12.33 -30.58
N PRO A 382 -14.90 -13.03 -30.56
CA PRO A 382 -15.12 -14.16 -29.66
C PRO A 382 -14.07 -15.27 -29.79
N GLU A 383 -13.56 -15.51 -31.00
CA GLU A 383 -12.54 -16.52 -31.28
C GLU A 383 -11.19 -16.12 -30.64
N LEU A 384 -10.77 -14.86 -30.82
CA LEU A 384 -9.55 -14.34 -30.21
C LEU A 384 -9.66 -14.31 -28.68
N ARG A 385 -10.82 -13.91 -28.15
CA ARG A 385 -11.06 -13.94 -26.70
C ARG A 385 -10.85 -15.36 -26.15
N GLN A 386 -11.43 -16.36 -26.81
CA GLN A 386 -11.28 -17.76 -26.41
C GLN A 386 -9.82 -18.24 -26.54
N GLU A 387 -9.13 -17.90 -27.63
CA GLU A 387 -7.70 -18.20 -27.84
C GLU A 387 -6.83 -17.65 -26.70
N ILE A 388 -6.98 -16.37 -26.38
CA ILE A 388 -6.22 -15.72 -25.30
C ILE A 388 -6.58 -16.36 -23.95
N GLU A 389 -7.87 -16.55 -23.65
CA GLU A 389 -8.31 -17.17 -22.40
C GLU A 389 -7.74 -18.57 -22.20
N ASP A 390 -7.70 -19.38 -23.25
CA ASP A 390 -7.16 -20.74 -23.18
C ASP A 390 -5.64 -20.74 -22.95
N SER A 391 -4.93 -19.71 -23.41
CA SER A 391 -3.48 -19.56 -23.26
C SER A 391 -3.00 -18.94 -21.93
N LEU A 392 -3.87 -18.27 -21.18
CA LEU A 392 -3.49 -17.54 -19.95
C LEU A 392 -3.09 -18.47 -18.80
N PHE A 393 -2.01 -18.10 -18.09
CA PHE A 393 -1.50 -18.86 -16.94
C PHE A 393 -1.08 -20.30 -17.25
N LEU A 394 -0.61 -20.57 -18.48
CA LEU A 394 -0.01 -21.83 -18.86
C LEU A 394 1.50 -21.82 -18.68
N PRO A 395 2.13 -22.98 -18.42
CA PRO A 395 3.57 -23.11 -18.55
C PRO A 395 3.97 -22.82 -19.99
N THR A 396 5.13 -22.18 -20.16
CA THR A 396 5.75 -22.03 -21.48
C THR A 396 6.22 -23.43 -21.85
N SER A 397 5.54 -24.09 -22.79
CA SER A 397 5.81 -25.47 -23.18
C SER A 397 7.32 -25.67 -23.38
N GLU A 398 7.89 -26.64 -22.68
CA GLU A 398 9.23 -27.14 -22.99
C GLU A 398 9.22 -27.56 -24.47
N ASN A 399 9.90 -26.78 -25.32
CA ASN A 399 10.32 -27.25 -26.63
C ASN A 399 11.47 -28.24 -26.47
#